data_AF-A0A8R2D7U9-F1
#
_entry.id   AF-A0A8R2D7U9-F1
#
_cell.length_a   1.000
_cell.length_b   1.000
_cell.length_c   1.000
_cell.angle_alpha   90.00
_cell.angle_beta   90.00
_cell.angle_gamma   90.00
#
_symmetry.space_group_name_H-M   'P 1'
#
loop_
_entity.id
_entity.type
_entity.pdbx_description
1 polymer ?
#
loop_
_entity_poly.entity_id
_entity_poly.type
_entity_poly.pdbx_seq_one_letter_code
_entity_poly.pdbx_strand_id
1 'polypeptide(L)'
;MDGPAAYYSTLPIKAMVAALREVGVPASVSQTAGTFTCNHVMYSLLHWLKTTNSPARGGFIHIPYMPEQAVNHPGVASMATASVILALETSLQVMLSTENDIRVVGGSTH
;
A
#
# COMPACT_ATOMS: atom_id res chain seq x y z
N MET A 1 -12.64 23.96 1.92
CA MET A 1 -12.08 22.60 1.78
C MET A 1 -11.60 22.51 0.33
N ASP A 2 -10.47 23.13 0.03
CA ASP A 2 -9.96 23.25 -1.35
C ASP A 2 -8.80 22.26 -1.53
N GLY A 3 -9.12 21.08 -2.04
CA GLY A 3 -8.15 20.04 -2.38
C GLY A 3 -8.63 19.25 -3.60
N PRO A 4 -7.71 18.62 -4.36
CA PRO A 4 -8.06 17.87 -5.55
C PRO A 4 -8.93 16.64 -5.22
N ALA A 5 -9.67 16.13 -6.20
CA ALA A 5 -10.56 14.98 -6.01
C ALA A 5 -9.83 13.70 -5.54
N ALA A 6 -8.56 13.53 -5.89
CA ALA A 6 -7.74 12.40 -5.46
C ALA A 6 -6.25 12.75 -5.46
N TYR A 7 -5.48 11.96 -4.72
CA TYR A 7 -4.02 11.92 -4.77
C TYR A 7 -3.54 10.51 -5.10
N TYR A 8 -2.52 10.40 -5.94
CA TYR A 8 -1.82 9.13 -6.20
C TYR A 8 -0.70 8.95 -5.18
N SER A 9 -0.45 7.70 -4.76
CA SER A 9 0.76 7.37 -4.01
C SER A 9 2.00 7.72 -4.83
N THR A 10 3.04 8.19 -4.15
CA THR A 10 4.36 8.45 -4.74
C THR A 10 5.37 7.36 -4.38
N LEU A 11 4.92 6.22 -3.84
CA LEU A 11 5.73 5.04 -3.60
C LEU A 11 5.83 4.18 -4.87
N PRO A 12 6.90 3.37 -5.04
CA PRO A 12 7.04 2.44 -6.16
C PRO A 12 6.18 1.18 -5.96
N ILE A 13 4.85 1.36 -5.94
CA ILE A 13 3.89 0.33 -5.52
C ILE A 13 3.90 -0.91 -6.42
N LYS A 14 4.19 -0.76 -7.71
CA LYS A 14 4.25 -1.91 -8.62
C LYS A 14 5.53 -2.71 -8.40
N ALA A 15 6.65 -2.02 -8.19
CA ALA A 15 7.91 -2.68 -7.83
C ALA A 15 7.80 -3.41 -6.50
N MET A 16 7.14 -2.79 -5.51
CA MET A 16 6.87 -3.43 -4.22
C MET A 16 6.04 -4.71 -4.40
N VAL A 17 4.94 -4.66 -5.15
CA VAL A 17 4.11 -5.86 -5.41
C VAL A 17 4.88 -6.95 -6.14
N ALA A 18 5.75 -6.59 -7.10
CA ALA A 18 6.59 -7.56 -7.79
C ALA A 18 7.57 -8.26 -6.82
N ALA A 19 8.32 -7.50 -6.02
CA ALA A 19 9.26 -8.03 -5.05
C ALA A 19 8.58 -8.91 -3.99
N LEU A 20 7.40 -8.50 -3.51
CA LEU A 20 6.61 -9.31 -2.58
C LEU A 20 6.24 -10.67 -3.15
N ARG A 21 5.83 -10.72 -4.42
CA ARG A 21 5.51 -11.97 -5.11
C ARG A 21 6.74 -12.85 -5.31
N GLU A 22 7.90 -12.27 -5.58
CA GLU A 22 9.17 -12.99 -5.71
C GLU A 22 9.57 -13.70 -4.41
N VAL A 23 9.30 -13.10 -3.24
CA VAL A 23 9.54 -13.72 -1.94
C VAL A 23 8.36 -14.58 -1.44
N GLY A 24 7.38 -14.85 -2.30
CA GLY A 24 6.25 -15.74 -2.00
C GLY A 24 5.13 -15.11 -1.17
N VAL A 25 5.09 -13.79 -1.02
CA VAL A 25 4.01 -13.07 -0.31
C VAL A 25 2.93 -12.63 -1.31
N PRO A 26 1.66 -13.02 -1.12
CA PRO A 26 0.58 -12.57 -1.99
C PRO A 26 0.33 -11.07 -1.82
N ALA A 27 0.41 -10.32 -2.91
CA ALA A 27 0.21 -8.88 -2.94
C ALA A 27 -0.44 -8.42 -4.26
N SER A 28 -1.17 -7.30 -4.19
CA SER A 28 -1.79 -6.63 -5.34
C SER A 28 -1.82 -5.13 -5.12
N VAL A 29 -1.81 -4.36 -6.20
CA VAL A 29 -2.08 -2.92 -6.13
C VAL A 29 -3.57 -2.72 -5.87
N SER A 30 -3.92 -1.96 -4.84
CA SER A 30 -5.30 -1.53 -4.63
C SER A 30 -5.55 -0.19 -5.33
N GLN A 31 -6.59 -0.13 -6.15
CA GLN A 31 -6.99 1.10 -6.87
C GLN A 31 -7.88 2.01 -6.01
N THR A 32 -8.29 1.54 -4.84
CA THR A 32 -9.06 2.31 -3.87
C THR A 32 -8.53 2.02 -2.46
N ALA A 33 -8.32 3.06 -1.66
CA ALA A 33 -8.04 2.92 -0.23
C ALA A 33 -9.35 2.75 0.60
N GLY A 34 -10.49 2.59 -0.08
CA GLY A 34 -11.83 2.64 0.51
C GLY A 34 -12.30 4.08 0.74
N THR A 35 -13.38 4.24 1.49
CA THR A 35 -13.94 5.56 1.89
C THR A 35 -13.87 5.79 3.39
N PHE A 36 -13.11 4.96 4.11
CA PHE A 36 -13.00 5.01 5.56
C PHE A 36 -11.74 5.75 6.02
N THR A 37 -11.37 5.59 7.29
CA THR A 37 -10.24 6.30 7.92
C THR A 37 -8.91 6.08 7.20
N CYS A 38 -8.65 4.91 6.62
CA CYS A 38 -7.42 4.62 5.86
C CYS A 38 -7.26 5.56 4.64
N ASN A 39 -8.35 5.77 3.90
CA ASN A 39 -8.37 6.73 2.78
C ASN A 39 -8.18 8.16 3.27
N HIS A 40 -8.82 8.54 4.38
CA HIS A 40 -8.62 9.87 4.96
C HIS A 40 -7.16 10.12 5.37
N VAL A 41 -6.51 9.14 6.01
CA VAL A 41 -5.09 9.23 6.39
C VAL A 41 -4.20 9.37 5.15
N MET A 42 -4.41 8.53 4.14
CA MET A 42 -3.64 8.60 2.89
C MET A 42 -3.84 9.95 2.19
N TYR A 43 -5.09 10.40 2.06
CA TYR A 43 -5.41 11.67 1.41
C TYR A 43 -4.77 12.83 2.16
N SER A 44 -4.91 12.90 3.48
CA SER A 44 -4.37 13.98 4.31
C SER A 44 -2.83 14.03 4.25
N LEU A 45 -2.17 12.86 4.28
CA LEU A 45 -0.72 12.76 4.11
C LEU A 45 -0.28 13.33 2.75
N LEU A 46 -0.90 12.87 1.66
CA LEU A 46 -0.53 13.29 0.31
C LEU A 46 -0.87 14.75 0.04
N HIS A 47 -1.99 15.23 0.58
CA HIS A 47 -2.36 16.64 0.54
C HIS A 47 -1.31 17.51 1.23
N TRP A 48 -0.91 17.14 2.45
CA TRP A 48 0.12 17.85 3.21
C TRP A 48 1.48 17.86 2.48
N LEU A 49 1.93 16.71 1.96
CA LEU A 49 3.18 16.63 1.19
C LEU A 49 3.14 17.56 -0.02
N LYS A 50 1.99 17.61 -0.72
CA LYS A 50 1.81 18.47 -1.90
C LYS A 50 1.80 19.96 -1.54
N THR A 51 1.05 20.35 -0.52
CA THR A 51 0.86 21.78 -0.17
C THR A 51 2.07 22.39 0.51
N THR A 52 2.89 21.58 1.17
CA THR A 52 4.17 22.00 1.78
C THR A 52 5.36 21.89 0.83
N ASN A 53 5.15 21.39 -0.39
CA ASN A 53 6.20 21.11 -1.38
C ASN A 53 7.33 20.23 -0.79
N SER A 54 6.95 19.26 0.04
CA SER A 54 7.89 18.34 0.68
C SER A 54 8.49 17.36 -0.35
N PRO A 55 9.80 17.07 -0.29
CA PRO A 55 10.43 16.08 -1.16
C PRO A 55 10.14 14.63 -0.75
N ALA A 56 9.46 14.40 0.38
CA ALA A 56 9.18 13.06 0.87
C ALA A 56 8.16 12.33 -0.01
N ARG A 57 8.33 11.00 -0.11
CA ARG A 57 7.36 10.11 -0.75
C ARG A 57 6.36 9.57 0.27
N GLY A 58 5.14 9.31 -0.18
CA GLY A 58 4.02 8.92 0.66
C GLY A 58 3.06 7.94 -0.01
N GLY A 59 2.45 7.10 0.80
CA GLY A 59 1.48 6.10 0.37
C GLY A 59 0.90 5.35 1.56
N PHE A 60 0.18 4.27 1.26
CA PHE A 60 -0.51 3.46 2.25
C PHE A 60 -0.47 1.99 1.85
N ILE A 61 -0.31 1.10 2.83
CA ILE A 61 -0.35 -0.35 2.64
C ILE A 61 -1.46 -0.91 3.55
N HIS A 62 -2.43 -1.59 2.97
CA HIS A 62 -3.37 -2.41 3.73
C HIS A 62 -2.75 -3.78 3.98
N ILE A 63 -2.87 -4.26 5.22
CA ILE A 63 -2.51 -5.62 5.61
C ILE A 63 -3.78 -6.38 5.98
N PRO A 64 -3.87 -7.69 5.67
CA PRO A 64 -5.01 -8.51 6.09
C PRO A 64 -5.01 -8.72 7.61
N TYR A 65 -6.07 -9.35 8.11
CA TYR A 65 -6.13 -9.79 9.50
C TYR A 65 -5.00 -10.75 9.85
N MET A 66 -4.57 -10.75 11.11
CA MET A 66 -3.77 -11.85 11.65
C MET A 66 -4.66 -13.06 11.96
N PRO A 67 -4.13 -14.29 11.98
CA PRO A 67 -4.94 -15.49 12.21
C PRO A 67 -5.73 -15.41 13.52
N GLU A 68 -5.13 -14.86 14.58
CA GLU A 68 -5.75 -14.71 15.90
C GLU A 68 -6.94 -13.74 15.87
N GLN A 69 -6.91 -12.74 14.97
CA GLN A 69 -8.03 -11.83 14.79
C GLN A 69 -9.13 -12.49 13.96
N ALA A 70 -8.75 -13.22 12.91
CA ALA A 70 -9.70 -13.88 12.00
C ALA A 70 -10.53 -14.99 12.68
N VAL A 71 -10.06 -15.56 13.80
CA VAL A 71 -10.86 -16.49 14.63
C VAL A 71 -12.23 -15.91 15.00
N ASN A 72 -12.32 -14.59 15.19
CA ASN A 72 -13.56 -13.91 15.56
C ASN A 72 -14.33 -13.34 14.35
N HIS A 73 -13.85 -13.57 13.12
CA HIS A 73 -14.43 -13.02 11.90
C HIS A 73 -14.55 -14.10 10.80
N PRO A 74 -15.59 -14.94 10.85
CA PRO A 74 -15.76 -16.04 9.89
C PRO A 74 -15.76 -15.57 8.42
N GLY A 75 -15.00 -16.26 7.57
CA GLY A 75 -14.95 -16.00 6.13
C GLY A 75 -13.96 -14.90 5.70
N VAL A 76 -13.25 -14.25 6.63
CA VAL A 76 -12.20 -13.28 6.27
C VAL A 76 -10.86 -13.98 6.01
N ALA A 77 -10.12 -13.49 5.02
CA ALA A 77 -8.74 -13.93 4.80
C ALA A 77 -7.82 -13.37 5.90
N SER A 78 -6.79 -14.14 6.24
CA SER A 78 -5.75 -13.74 7.18
C SER A 78 -4.36 -14.08 6.67
N MET A 79 -3.34 -13.49 7.28
CA MET A 79 -1.93 -13.75 6.97
C MET A 79 -1.13 -13.82 8.27
N ALA A 80 -0.21 -14.77 8.37
CA ALA A 80 0.65 -14.90 9.54
C ALA A 80 1.48 -13.63 9.77
N THR A 81 1.64 -13.24 11.03
CA THR A 81 2.40 -12.04 11.43
C THR A 81 3.82 -12.01 10.84
N ALA A 82 4.49 -13.17 10.78
CA ALA A 82 5.82 -13.28 10.17
C ALA A 82 5.82 -12.93 8.67
N SER A 83 4.79 -13.36 7.93
CA SER A 83 4.64 -13.00 6.51
C SER A 83 4.37 -11.50 6.33
N VAL A 84 3.62 -10.88 7.23
CA VAL A 84 3.37 -9.43 7.22
C VAL A 84 4.65 -8.64 7.52
N ILE A 85 5.47 -9.10 8.48
CA ILE A 85 6.78 -8.50 8.76
C ILE A 85 7.68 -8.58 7.53
N LEU A 86 7.83 -9.76 6.94
CA LEU A 86 8.60 -9.95 5.70
C LEU A 86 8.09 -9.02 4.59
N ALA A 87 6.78 -8.84 4.47
CA ALA A 87 6.18 -7.97 3.48
C ALA A 87 6.56 -6.50 3.69
N LEU A 88 6.50 -6.02 4.93
CA LEU A 88 6.85 -4.64 5.26
C LEU A 88 8.35 -4.37 5.09
N GLU A 89 9.21 -5.30 5.52
CA GLU A 89 10.66 -5.20 5.33
C GLU A 89 11.03 -5.15 3.84
N THR A 90 10.50 -6.08 3.04
CA THR A 90 10.71 -6.11 1.59
C THR A 90 10.21 -4.82 0.93
N SER A 91 9.04 -4.34 1.34
CA SER A 91 8.46 -3.09 0.83
C SER A 91 9.35 -1.90 1.13
N LEU A 92 9.87 -1.78 2.37
CA LEU A 92 10.77 -0.71 2.77
C LEU A 92 12.10 -0.76 2.00
N GLN A 93 12.66 -1.94 1.79
CA GLN A 93 13.87 -2.10 0.97
C GLN A 93 13.66 -1.59 -0.45
N VAL A 94 12.56 -1.99 -1.10
CA VAL A 94 12.21 -1.51 -2.45
C VAL A 94 12.00 0.00 -2.46
N MET A 95 11.31 0.57 -1.47
CA MET A 95 11.13 2.02 -1.37
C MET A 95 12.49 2.74 -1.33
N LEU A 96 13.46 2.24 -0.57
CA LEU A 96 14.78 2.85 -0.44
C LEU A 96 15.63 2.69 -1.70
N SER A 97 15.52 1.57 -2.42
CA SER A 97 16.35 1.28 -3.60
C SER A 97 15.72 1.70 -4.94
N THR A 98 14.45 2.09 -4.97
CA THR A 98 13.71 2.38 -6.21
C THR A 98 13.14 3.79 -6.17
N GLU A 99 13.69 4.69 -6.98
CA GLU A 99 13.21 6.07 -7.09
C GLU A 99 11.96 6.17 -7.98
N ASN A 100 11.98 5.49 -9.13
CA ASN A 100 10.91 5.52 -10.13
C ASN A 100 10.24 4.14 -10.22
N ASP A 101 8.91 4.12 -10.14
CA ASP A 101 8.15 2.86 -10.20
C ASP A 101 8.26 2.18 -11.57
N ILE A 102 8.12 0.85 -11.57
CA ILE A 102 8.13 0.06 -12.80
C ILE A 102 6.83 0.21 -13.58
N ARG A 103 6.92 0.22 -14.91
CA ARG A 103 5.76 0.29 -15.80
C ARG A 103 5.24 -1.10 -16.12
N VAL A 104 4.44 -1.65 -15.21
CA VAL A 104 3.71 -2.92 -15.42
C VAL A 104 2.20 -2.64 -15.47
N VAL A 105 1.47 -3.35 -16.33
CA VAL A 105 0.00 -3.34 -16.33
C VAL A 105 -0.46 -4.07 -15.07
N GLY A 106 -0.93 -3.33 -14.07
CA GLY A 106 -1.41 -3.86 -12.79
C GLY A 106 -2.89 -3.57 -12.53
N GLY A 107 -3.64 -3.14 -13.55
CA GLY A 107 -5.07 -2.86 -13.44
C GLY A 107 -5.89 -4.15 -13.45
N SER A 108 -6.79 -4.30 -12.49
CA SER A 108 -7.86 -5.30 -12.54
C SER A 108 -8.87 -4.91 -13.62
N THR A 109 -9.06 -5.78 -14.62
CA THR A 109 -10.17 -5.71 -15.58
C THR A 109 -11.39 -6.43 -15.01
N HIS A 110 -11.96 -5.96 -13.91
CA HIS A 110 -13.23 -6.45 -13.38
C HIS A 110 -13.99 -5.33 -12.69
#